data_AF-A0A0C9S155-F1
#
_entry.id   AF-A0A0C9S155-F1
#
_cell.length_a   1.000
_cell.length_b   1.000
_cell.length_c   1.000
_cell.angle_alpha   90.00
_cell.angle_beta   90.00
_cell.angle_gamma   90.00
#
_symmetry.space_group_name_H-M   'P 1'
#
loop_
_entity.id
_entity.type
_entity.pdbx_description
1 polymer ?
#
loop_
_entity_poly.entity_id
_entity_poly.type
_entity_poly.pdbx_seq_one_letter_code
_entity_poly.pdbx_strand_id
1 'polypeptide(L)'
;MAENIANLNEIKSQALNAFLNEFGEEATHCVCAPGRVNVIGEHTDYNEGFVLPMALPMVTVIAGKPNATKICTIISASSAVTSVSKAQFDISDRSAIKPGDPKWANYVKGCVVNFPSINSII
;
A
#
# COMPACT_ATOMS: atom_id res chain seq x y z
N MET A 1 1.50 -14.04 -25.86
CA MET A 1 2.05 -12.67 -26.04
C MET A 1 2.20 -12.07 -24.64
N ALA A 2 3.28 -11.33 -24.38
CA ALA A 2 3.44 -10.67 -23.08
C ALA A 2 2.38 -9.56 -22.92
N GLU A 3 1.84 -9.42 -21.71
CA GLU A 3 0.90 -8.36 -21.38
C GLU A 3 1.63 -7.01 -21.30
N ASN A 4 0.95 -5.93 -21.71
CA ASN A 4 1.53 -4.59 -21.63
C ASN A 4 1.47 -4.10 -20.18
N ILE A 5 2.63 -3.78 -19.61
CA ILE A 5 2.75 -3.30 -18.23
C ILE A 5 2.77 -1.77 -18.25
N ALA A 6 1.81 -1.16 -17.55
CA ALA A 6 1.72 0.30 -17.43
C ALA A 6 3.03 0.92 -16.91
N ASN A 7 3.39 2.08 -17.45
CA ASN A 7 4.60 2.79 -17.06
C ASN A 7 4.43 3.36 -15.63
N LEU A 8 5.51 3.36 -14.83
CA LEU A 8 5.50 3.95 -13.48
C LEU A 8 4.94 5.38 -13.44
N ASN A 9 5.27 6.22 -14.43
CA ASN A 9 4.77 7.60 -14.48
C ASN A 9 3.25 7.67 -14.73
N GLU A 10 2.69 6.73 -15.49
CA GLU A 10 1.25 6.61 -15.70
C GLU A 10 0.56 6.21 -14.41
N ILE A 11 1.09 5.19 -13.70
CA ILE A 11 0.53 4.72 -12.43
C ILE A 11 0.61 5.82 -11.35
N LYS A 12 1.72 6.56 -11.29
CA LYS A 12 1.86 7.73 -10.40
C LYS A 12 0.84 8.81 -10.71
N SER A 13 0.66 9.14 -11.98
CA SER A 13 -0.31 10.15 -12.41
C SER A 13 -1.74 9.72 -12.07
N GLN A 14 -2.07 8.44 -12.26
CA GLN A 14 -3.37 7.87 -11.87
C GLN A 14 -3.59 7.99 -10.35
N ALA A 15 -2.60 7.64 -9.53
CA ALA A 15 -2.70 7.73 -8.07
C ALA A 15 -2.89 9.19 -7.58
N LEU A 16 -2.11 10.13 -8.13
CA LEU A 16 -2.23 11.56 -7.81
C LEU A 16 -3.59 12.13 -8.21
N ASN A 17 -4.08 11.81 -9.41
CA ASN A 17 -5.39 12.24 -9.88
C ASN A 17 -6.52 11.62 -9.06
N ALA A 18 -6.43 10.34 -8.70
CA ALA A 18 -7.41 9.69 -7.85
C ALA A 18 -7.47 10.34 -6.46
N PHE A 19 -6.32 10.68 -5.89
CA PHE A 19 -6.25 11.40 -4.62
C PHE A 19 -6.91 12.79 -4.72
N LEU A 20 -6.54 13.59 -5.72
CA LEU A 20 -7.09 14.92 -5.93
C LEU A 20 -8.61 14.87 -6.11
N ASN A 21 -9.12 13.92 -6.89
CA ASN A 21 -10.56 13.76 -7.15
C ASN A 21 -11.34 13.35 -5.90
N GLU A 22 -10.78 12.48 -5.05
CA GLU A 22 -11.46 12.00 -3.85
C GLU A 22 -11.42 13.01 -2.70
N PHE A 23 -10.30 13.71 -2.52
CA PHE A 23 -10.05 14.54 -1.34
C PHE A 23 -10.08 16.04 -1.62
N GLY A 24 -10.11 16.47 -2.89
CA GLY A 24 -10.17 17.89 -3.27
C GLY A 24 -8.88 18.67 -3.03
N GLU A 25 -7.77 17.99 -2.69
CA GLU A 25 -6.47 18.59 -2.40
C GLU A 25 -5.34 17.79 -3.06
N GLU A 26 -4.20 18.44 -3.30
CA GLU A 26 -3.01 17.77 -3.81
C GLU A 26 -2.35 16.89 -2.74
N ALA A 27 -1.90 15.70 -3.14
CA ALA A 27 -1.10 14.83 -2.29
C ALA A 27 0.27 15.47 -2.04
N THR A 28 0.77 15.38 -0.80
CA THR A 28 2.11 15.86 -0.45
C THR A 28 3.18 14.79 -0.62
N HIS A 29 2.77 13.52 -0.69
CA HIS A 29 3.66 12.36 -0.81
C HIS A 29 3.14 11.43 -1.89
N CYS A 30 4.05 10.87 -2.69
CA CYS A 30 3.77 9.82 -3.68
C CYS A 30 4.90 8.79 -3.63
N VAL A 31 4.59 7.59 -3.13
CA VAL A 31 5.55 6.51 -2.88
C VAL A 31 5.19 5.26 -3.70
N CYS A 32 6.18 4.43 -3.98
CA CYS A 32 6.04 3.26 -4.85
C CYS A 32 6.79 2.06 -4.27
N ALA A 33 6.18 0.87 -4.36
CA ALA A 33 6.82 -0.40 -4.05
C ALA A 33 6.56 -1.42 -5.16
N PRO A 34 7.58 -2.15 -5.65
CA PRO A 34 7.42 -3.16 -6.69
C PRO A 34 6.87 -4.48 -6.11
N GLY A 35 6.14 -5.21 -6.94
CA GLY A 35 5.97 -6.66 -6.77
C GLY A 35 7.30 -7.39 -7.00
N ARG A 36 7.33 -8.69 -6.74
CA ARG A 36 8.55 -9.50 -6.89
C ARG A 36 8.26 -10.88 -7.43
N VAL A 37 9.23 -11.44 -8.14
CA VAL A 37 9.30 -12.86 -8.46
C VAL A 37 10.51 -13.46 -7.75
N ASN A 38 10.39 -14.70 -7.30
CA ASN A 38 11.53 -15.47 -6.84
C ASN A 38 12.13 -16.19 -8.05
N VAL A 39 13.41 -15.97 -8.33
CA VAL A 39 14.12 -16.67 -9.42
C VAL A 39 14.47 -18.09 -8.99
N ILE A 40 14.92 -18.24 -7.74
CA ILE A 40 15.20 -19.51 -7.08
C ILE A 40 15.14 -19.34 -5.55
N GLY A 41 14.95 -20.44 -4.83
CA GLY A 41 14.94 -20.46 -3.36
C GLY A 41 13.53 -20.55 -2.75
N GLU A 42 12.53 -21.02 -3.49
CA GLU A 42 11.18 -21.20 -2.94
C GLU A 42 11.17 -22.10 -1.70
N HIS A 43 10.37 -21.74 -0.69
CA HIS A 43 10.21 -22.50 0.56
C HIS A 43 11.47 -22.62 1.44
N THR A 44 12.52 -21.83 1.17
CA THR A 44 13.75 -21.85 1.96
C THR A 44 13.84 -20.72 2.98
N ASP A 45 13.12 -19.61 2.77
CA ASP A 45 13.16 -18.40 3.59
C ASP A 45 12.75 -18.65 5.04
N TYR A 46 11.66 -19.39 5.27
CA TYR A 46 11.22 -19.75 6.62
C TYR A 46 12.03 -20.89 7.25
N ASN A 47 13.02 -21.44 6.54
CA ASN A 47 13.98 -22.42 7.03
C ASN A 47 15.40 -21.83 7.18
N GLU A 48 15.51 -20.50 7.27
CA GLU A 48 16.80 -19.80 7.37
C GLU A 48 17.74 -20.03 6.16
N GLY A 49 17.17 -20.37 5.00
CA GLY A 49 17.90 -20.58 3.74
C GLY A 49 18.07 -19.31 2.89
N PHE A 50 18.71 -19.47 1.74
CA PHE A 50 18.96 -18.38 0.78
C PHE A 50 17.86 -18.27 -0.28
N VAL A 51 17.49 -17.03 -0.60
CA VAL A 51 16.55 -16.70 -1.69
C VAL A 51 17.18 -15.73 -2.69
N LEU A 52 16.77 -15.82 -3.96
CA LEU A 52 17.16 -14.88 -5.00
C LEU A 52 15.91 -14.23 -5.65
N PRO A 53 15.29 -13.23 -4.99
CA PRO A 53 14.17 -12.49 -5.54
C PRO A 53 14.63 -11.41 -6.51
N MET A 54 13.72 -11.02 -7.41
CA MET A 54 13.88 -9.89 -8.31
C MET A 54 12.61 -9.03 -8.29
N ALA A 55 12.79 -7.71 -8.18
CA ALA A 55 11.71 -6.75 -8.30
C ALA A 55 11.13 -6.73 -9.73
N LEU A 56 9.81 -6.60 -9.83
CA LEU A 56 9.09 -6.54 -11.10
C LEU A 56 8.70 -5.09 -11.43
N PRO A 57 8.50 -4.76 -12.71
CA PRO A 57 7.99 -3.44 -13.11
C PRO A 57 6.52 -3.21 -12.71
N MET A 58 5.79 -4.26 -12.30
CA MET A 58 4.45 -4.14 -11.72
C MET A 58 4.56 -3.61 -10.29
N VAL A 59 3.99 -2.45 -10.04
CA VAL A 59 4.16 -1.70 -8.80
C VAL A 59 2.82 -1.38 -8.13
N THR A 60 2.86 -1.12 -6.83
CA THR A 60 1.79 -0.41 -6.10
C THR A 60 2.28 0.99 -5.77
N VAL A 61 1.45 2.00 -6.06
CA VAL A 61 1.73 3.41 -5.76
C VAL A 61 0.70 3.93 -4.75
N ILE A 62 1.16 4.71 -3.79
CA ILE A 62 0.32 5.41 -2.82
C ILE A 62 0.59 6.91 -2.93
N ALA A 63 -0.46 7.68 -3.18
CA ALA A 63 -0.48 9.13 -3.04
C ALA A 63 -1.22 9.50 -1.74
N GLY A 64 -0.68 10.42 -0.94
CA GLY A 64 -1.25 10.75 0.35
C GLY A 64 -0.83 12.11 0.91
N LYS A 65 -1.60 12.57 1.91
CA LYS A 65 -1.34 13.78 2.68
C LYS A 65 -1.80 13.59 4.14
N PRO A 66 -1.04 14.02 5.15
CA PRO A 66 -1.53 14.11 6.52
C PRO A 66 -2.74 15.06 6.61
N ASN A 67 -3.84 14.61 7.21
CA ASN A 67 -5.10 15.37 7.25
C ASN A 67 -5.38 16.07 8.60
N ALA A 68 -4.40 16.13 9.49
CA ALA A 68 -4.52 16.69 10.85
C ALA A 68 -5.62 16.07 11.74
N THR A 69 -6.23 14.94 11.34
CA THR A 69 -7.19 14.19 12.14
C THR A 69 -6.59 12.89 12.66
N LYS A 70 -7.36 12.16 13.48
CA LYS A 70 -7.05 10.78 13.86
C LYS A 70 -7.76 9.74 13.00
N ILE A 71 -8.33 10.16 11.88
CA ILE A 71 -9.02 9.25 10.98
C ILE A 71 -8.19 9.07 9.71
N CYS A 72 -7.77 7.83 9.48
CA CYS A 72 -7.14 7.43 8.22
C CYS A 72 -8.23 7.01 7.24
N THR A 73 -8.28 7.68 6.09
CA THR A 73 -9.16 7.33 4.98
C THR A 73 -8.30 6.90 3.81
N ILE A 74 -8.55 5.71 3.27
CA ILE A 74 -7.82 5.15 2.14
C ILE A 74 -8.80 4.75 1.04
N ILE A 75 -8.38 4.95 -0.20
CA ILE A 75 -9.08 4.49 -1.38
C ILE A 75 -8.16 3.64 -2.26
N SER A 76 -8.71 2.66 -2.95
CA SER A 76 -8.04 1.90 -4.00
C SER A 76 -8.55 2.33 -5.36
N ALA A 77 -7.64 2.80 -6.22
CA ALA A 77 -7.91 3.10 -7.63
C ALA A 77 -7.69 1.88 -8.55
N SER A 78 -7.36 0.70 -7.99
CA SER A 78 -7.12 -0.52 -8.76
C SER A 78 -8.44 -1.10 -9.28
N SER A 79 -8.47 -1.40 -10.58
CA SER A 79 -9.60 -2.09 -11.24
C SER A 79 -9.84 -3.51 -10.73
N ALA A 80 -8.83 -4.13 -10.10
CA ALA A 80 -8.97 -5.43 -9.45
C ALA A 80 -9.83 -5.39 -8.18
N VAL A 81 -10.03 -4.20 -7.59
CA VAL A 81 -10.94 -4.01 -6.47
C VAL A 81 -12.34 -3.81 -7.01
N THR A 82 -13.07 -4.92 -7.13
CA THR A 82 -14.46 -4.95 -7.62
C THR A 82 -15.49 -4.72 -6.52
N SER A 83 -15.04 -4.65 -5.26
CA SER A 83 -15.87 -4.41 -4.07
C SER A 83 -15.70 -2.98 -3.56
N VAL A 84 -15.92 -2.74 -2.27
CA VAL A 84 -15.78 -1.42 -1.64
C VAL A 84 -14.33 -0.92 -1.81
N SER A 85 -14.16 0.16 -2.56
CA SER A 85 -12.87 0.77 -2.87
C SER A 85 -12.38 1.74 -1.79
N LYS A 86 -13.20 2.07 -0.79
CA LYS A 86 -12.89 3.02 0.28
C LYS A 86 -12.93 2.35 1.66
N ALA A 87 -11.96 2.66 2.51
CA ALA A 87 -11.95 2.25 3.90
C ALA A 87 -11.53 3.41 4.81
N GLN A 88 -12.10 3.42 6.02
CA GLN A 88 -11.82 4.44 7.02
C GLN A 88 -11.63 3.78 8.39
N PHE A 89 -10.64 4.24 9.16
CA PHE A 89 -10.39 3.73 10.51
C PHE A 89 -9.70 4.77 11.38
N ASP A 90 -9.95 4.68 12.69
CA ASP A 90 -9.36 5.54 13.71
C ASP A 90 -7.93 5.06 14.06
N ILE A 91 -7.00 5.99 14.15
CA ILE A 91 -5.59 5.76 14.51
C ILE A 91 -5.21 6.32 15.89
N SER A 92 -6.18 6.82 16.66
CA SER A 92 -5.99 7.31 18.04
C SER A 92 -5.49 6.21 18.96
N ASP A 93 -6.06 5.00 18.82
CA ASP A 93 -5.60 3.78 19.47
C ASP A 93 -5.29 2.71 18.41
N ARG A 94 -4.00 2.55 18.09
CA ARG A 94 -3.55 1.55 17.12
C ARG A 94 -3.89 0.12 17.53
N SER A 95 -4.00 -0.18 18.83
CA SER A 95 -4.30 -1.54 19.31
C SER A 95 -5.76 -1.96 19.05
N ALA A 96 -6.65 -0.97 18.89
CA ALA A 96 -8.05 -1.17 18.57
C ALA A 96 -8.30 -1.46 17.07
N ILE A 97 -7.33 -1.20 16.19
CA ILE A 97 -7.46 -1.49 14.75
C ILE A 97 -7.43 -3.01 14.55
N LYS A 98 -8.51 -3.58 14.01
CA LYS A 98 -8.65 -5.01 13.72
C LYS A 98 -8.79 -5.29 12.21
N PRO A 99 -8.38 -6.49 11.75
CA PRO A 99 -8.73 -6.96 10.41
C PRO A 99 -10.23 -6.97 10.19
N GLY A 100 -10.67 -6.65 8.97
CA GLY A 100 -12.09 -6.65 8.61
C GLY A 100 -12.26 -6.52 7.11
N ASP A 101 -13.42 -6.00 6.70
CA ASP A 101 -13.67 -5.65 5.31
C ASP A 101 -13.42 -4.14 5.05
N PRO A 102 -13.05 -3.77 3.81
CA PRO A 102 -12.67 -4.66 2.72
C PRO A 102 -11.29 -5.30 2.98
N LYS A 103 -11.09 -6.56 2.55
CA LYS A 103 -9.88 -7.35 2.88
C LYS A 103 -8.58 -6.69 2.45
N TRP A 104 -8.57 -5.98 1.31
CA TRP A 104 -7.38 -5.27 0.83
C TRP A 104 -6.88 -4.19 1.80
N ALA A 105 -7.79 -3.56 2.56
CA ALA A 105 -7.42 -2.52 3.52
C ALA A 105 -6.65 -3.09 4.72
N ASN A 106 -6.73 -4.41 4.97
CA ASN A 106 -6.03 -5.04 6.08
C ASN A 106 -4.51 -4.98 5.94
N TYR A 107 -3.97 -4.92 4.72
CA TYR A 107 -2.53 -4.72 4.51
C TYR A 107 -2.08 -3.37 5.07
N VAL A 108 -2.81 -2.30 4.75
CA VAL A 108 -2.52 -0.95 5.26
C VAL A 108 -2.72 -0.88 6.78
N LYS A 109 -3.85 -1.42 7.29
CA LYS A 109 -4.11 -1.49 8.73
C LYS A 109 -2.99 -2.21 9.48
N GLY A 110 -2.54 -3.36 8.97
CA GLY A 110 -1.44 -4.13 9.56
C GLY A 110 -0.14 -3.34 9.64
N CYS A 111 0.22 -2.61 8.57
CA CYS A 111 1.37 -1.71 8.59
C CYS A 111 1.23 -0.60 9.64
N VAL A 112 0.06 0.05 9.75
CA VAL A 112 -0.17 1.11 10.73
C VAL A 112 -0.07 0.60 12.17
N VAL A 113 -0.65 -0.57 12.45
CA VAL A 113 -0.62 -1.21 13.78
C VAL A 113 0.80 -1.53 14.21
N ASN A 114 1.60 -2.09 13.31
CA ASN A 114 2.97 -2.56 13.62
C ASN A 114 4.05 -1.52 13.32
N PHE A 115 3.70 -0.30 12.88
CA PHE A 115 4.68 0.72 12.59
C PHE A 115 5.40 1.11 13.90
N PRO A 116 6.74 0.98 13.97
CA PRO A 116 7.47 1.26 15.19
C PRO A 116 7.28 2.72 15.59
N SER A 117 7.11 2.96 16.88
CA SER A 117 7.11 4.33 17.41
C SER A 117 8.48 4.94 17.18
N ILE A 118 8.54 6.23 16.81
CA ILE A 118 9.81 6.93 16.53
C ILE A 118 10.79 6.87 17.72
N ASN A 119 10.29 6.72 18.95
CA ASN A 119 11.10 6.57 20.17
C ASN A 119 11.72 5.17 20.37
N SER A 120 11.48 4.21 19.45
CA SER A 120 11.95 2.83 19.56
C SER A 120 13.15 2.53 18.65
N ILE A 121 13.69 3.55 17.96
CA ILE A 121 14.79 3.42 16.97
C ILE A 121 16.06 4.15 17.45
N ILE A 122 16.18 4.45 18.75
CA ILE A 122 17.41 4.99 19.37
C ILE A 122 17.80 4.12 20.55
#